data_AF-A0AA35X643-F1
#
_entry.id   AF-A0AA35X643-F1
#
_cell.length_a   1.000
_cell.length_b   1.000
_cell.length_c   1.000
_cell.angle_alpha   90.00
_cell.angle_beta   90.00
_cell.angle_gamma   90.00
#
_symmetry.space_group_name_H-M   'P 1'
#
loop_
_entity.id
_entity.type
_entity.pdbx_description
1 polymer ?
#
loop_
_entity_poly.entity_id
_entity_poly.type
_entity_poly.pdbx_seq_one_letter_code
_entity_poly.pdbx_strand_id
1 'polypeptide(L)'
;MVELGFSHRAAFLASLFTILDNSLIIQSRVIMLDSFVIFLSYLSVLCYLKFYHLRHRPFSGEWHRGLIYTGLSLGTLLGVKYTGLLGLGCVGLLTLCDLWQLIADTTIDLLDFLLHFLLRGVYMLGIPLVISLILFFIHFTVLTNSGPGNAFVSKPFRNTLIGTVETTSEPIHLSPNTTLLRYGSHVSLKSTDALCWLHSHPHLYPLKYPDDRGSSYQQQVTCYEFADINNLWEVRRPLGPGGVAGAGSDSHDPVRNKDLVELVHINTSKILNSHDVAAPLTPTHQEVAGYVNYSSQFVPHLEWRLEVTGVPDGSPVFHERGKLKLKLIHEHSKQTLACTGKRLPEWAFQQYEVVTERDVSSTTAVWSLEDVVLPPPSNATAWAEEERLIREKTQNPGTGSAKSEDEDDDSQETLNFWEKYVELQVSIDNLIHSSSSSLSLSVAGPHGYCPR
;
A
#
# COMPACT_ATOMS: atom_id res chain seq x y z
N MET A 1 -17.50 41.79 -1.58
CA MET A 1 -18.12 42.87 -2.38
C MET A 1 -18.13 44.21 -1.66
N VAL A 2 -18.70 44.34 -0.46
CA VAL A 2 -18.66 45.61 0.31
C VAL A 2 -17.22 46.07 0.55
N GLU A 3 -16.36 45.16 1.02
CA GLU A 3 -14.94 45.45 1.25
C GLU A 3 -14.14 45.74 -0.04
N LEU A 4 -14.70 45.48 -1.22
CA LEU A 4 -14.08 45.85 -2.51
C LEU A 4 -14.48 47.27 -2.97
N GLY A 5 -15.30 47.99 -2.18
CA GLY A 5 -15.76 49.35 -2.51
C GLY A 5 -17.04 49.42 -3.34
N PHE A 6 -17.73 48.30 -3.58
CA PHE A 6 -19.00 48.29 -4.31
C PHE A 6 -20.17 48.81 -3.46
N SER A 7 -21.20 49.35 -4.13
CA SER A 7 -22.42 49.80 -3.46
C SER A 7 -23.15 48.65 -2.74
N HIS A 8 -23.86 48.96 -1.66
CA HIS A 8 -24.64 47.98 -0.89
C HIS A 8 -25.66 47.23 -1.75
N ARG A 9 -26.26 47.89 -2.74
CA ARG A 9 -27.21 47.27 -3.69
C ARG A 9 -26.53 46.24 -4.60
N ALA A 10 -25.34 46.56 -5.11
CA ALA A 10 -24.55 45.63 -5.91
C ALA A 10 -24.08 44.43 -5.07
N ALA A 11 -23.66 44.67 -3.83
CA ALA A 11 -23.28 43.59 -2.92
C ALA A 11 -24.44 42.65 -2.59
N PHE A 12 -25.64 43.19 -2.37
CA PHE A 12 -26.86 42.40 -2.18
C PHE A 12 -27.17 41.54 -3.40
N LEU A 13 -27.16 42.13 -4.60
CA LEU A 13 -27.43 41.40 -5.84
C LEU A 13 -26.40 40.28 -6.09
N ALA A 14 -25.11 40.56 -5.86
CA ALA A 14 -24.06 39.55 -5.96
C ALA A 14 -24.27 38.41 -4.96
N SER A 15 -24.62 38.71 -3.70
CA SER A 15 -24.92 37.68 -2.70
C SER A 15 -26.14 36.83 -3.09
N LEU A 16 -27.17 37.45 -3.69
CA LEU A 16 -28.34 36.75 -4.16
C LEU A 16 -27.99 35.79 -5.30
N PHE A 17 -27.16 36.20 -6.27
CA PHE A 17 -26.70 35.33 -7.35
C PHE A 17 -25.83 34.18 -6.83
N THR A 18 -24.95 34.41 -5.86
CA THR A 18 -24.15 33.33 -5.26
C THR A 18 -25.03 32.35 -4.49
N ILE A 19 -26.05 32.81 -3.76
CA ILE A 19 -26.97 31.94 -3.01
C ILE A 19 -27.85 31.10 -3.95
N LEU A 20 -28.28 31.67 -5.08
CA LEU A 20 -29.12 31.01 -6.07
C LEU A 20 -28.34 30.17 -7.09
N ASP A 21 -27.02 30.07 -6.94
CA ASP A 21 -26.19 29.24 -7.80
C ASP A 21 -26.44 27.75 -7.48
N ASN A 22 -27.02 27.04 -8.45
CA ASN A 22 -27.34 25.62 -8.33
C ASN A 22 -26.10 24.75 -8.05
N SER A 23 -24.92 25.12 -8.57
CA SER A 23 -23.68 24.37 -8.33
C SER A 23 -23.30 24.42 -6.85
N LEU A 24 -23.35 25.60 -6.24
CA LEU A 24 -23.05 25.78 -4.81
C LEU A 24 -24.11 25.11 -3.92
N ILE A 25 -25.38 25.13 -4.32
CA ILE A 25 -26.46 24.44 -3.60
C ILE A 25 -26.27 22.92 -3.62
N ILE A 26 -25.96 22.34 -4.78
CA ILE A 26 -25.77 20.88 -4.90
C ILE A 26 -24.54 20.46 -4.09
N GLN A 27 -23.44 21.19 -4.24
CA GLN A 27 -22.17 20.87 -3.57
C GLN A 27 -22.27 20.99 -2.04
N SER A 28 -23.03 21.96 -1.52
CA SER A 28 -23.25 22.11 -0.07
C SER A 28 -24.21 21.09 0.54
N ARG A 29 -25.02 20.38 -0.27
CA ARG A 29 -25.93 19.33 0.20
C ARG A 29 -25.27 17.95 0.33
N VAL A 30 -24.17 17.72 -0.38
CA VAL A 30 -23.42 16.46 -0.30
C VAL A 30 -22.27 16.63 0.69
N ILE A 31 -21.89 15.56 1.39
CA ILE A 31 -20.73 15.54 2.30
C ILE A 31 -19.43 15.51 1.47
N MET A 32 -19.14 16.61 0.75
CA MET A 32 -17.92 16.80 -0.03
C MET A 32 -17.02 17.85 0.62
N LEU A 33 -15.72 17.60 0.58
CA LEU A 33 -14.70 18.51 1.11
C LEU A 33 -14.66 19.86 0.36
N ASP A 34 -15.09 19.88 -0.91
CA ASP A 34 -15.02 21.06 -1.76
C ASP A 34 -15.85 22.24 -1.22
N SER A 35 -16.93 21.99 -0.48
CA SER A 35 -17.72 23.05 0.18
C SER A 35 -16.92 23.81 1.23
N PHE A 36 -16.07 23.11 2.00
CA PHE A 36 -15.17 23.73 2.97
C PHE A 36 -14.05 24.52 2.28
N VAL A 37 -13.51 23.99 1.17
CA VAL A 37 -12.49 24.67 0.36
C VAL A 37 -13.01 26.01 -0.17
N ILE A 38 -14.23 26.04 -0.73
CA ILE A 38 -14.85 27.26 -1.23
C ILE A 38 -15.07 28.27 -0.10
N PHE A 39 -15.65 27.82 1.02
CA PHE A 39 -15.88 28.69 2.18
C PHE A 39 -14.59 29.31 2.71
N LEU A 40 -13.55 28.49 2.94
CA LEU A 40 -12.27 28.95 3.46
C LEU A 40 -11.52 29.85 2.47
N SER A 41 -11.67 29.62 1.16
CA SER A 41 -11.11 30.50 0.12
C SER A 41 -11.76 31.89 0.13
N TYR A 42 -13.09 31.97 0.25
CA TYR A 42 -13.77 33.25 0.39
C TYR A 42 -13.41 33.94 1.71
N LEU A 43 -13.29 33.17 2.80
CA LEU A 43 -12.89 33.68 4.10
C LEU A 43 -11.47 34.25 4.07
N SER A 44 -10.51 33.57 3.44
CA SER A 44 -9.12 34.05 3.34
C SER A 44 -9.02 35.35 2.54
N VAL A 45 -9.75 35.46 1.44
CA VAL A 45 -9.83 36.71 0.66
C VAL A 45 -10.50 37.82 1.48
N LEU A 46 -11.58 37.52 2.21
CA LEU A 46 -12.26 38.51 3.05
C LEU A 46 -11.35 39.02 4.19
N CYS A 47 -10.65 38.12 4.88
CA CYS A 47 -9.69 38.48 5.93
C CYS A 47 -8.57 39.36 5.36
N TYR A 48 -8.06 39.02 4.18
CA TYR A 48 -7.06 39.82 3.49
C TYR A 48 -7.58 41.22 3.10
N LEU A 49 -8.81 41.33 2.58
CA LEU A 49 -9.40 42.62 2.24
C LEU A 49 -9.61 43.51 3.48
N LYS A 50 -10.02 42.93 4.61
CA LYS A 50 -10.10 43.67 5.88
C LYS A 50 -8.73 44.15 6.36
N PHE A 51 -7.71 43.32 6.19
CA PHE A 51 -6.32 43.72 6.41
C PHE A 51 -5.90 44.87 5.47
N TYR A 52 -6.28 44.82 4.19
CA TYR A 52 -5.97 45.86 3.21
C TYR A 52 -6.57 47.22 3.58
N HIS A 53 -7.79 47.27 4.13
CA HIS A 53 -8.37 48.52 4.65
C HIS A 53 -7.60 49.12 5.82
N LEU A 54 -6.90 48.28 6.60
CA LEU A 54 -6.05 48.72 7.71
C LEU A 54 -4.65 49.20 7.25
N ARG A 55 -4.39 49.33 5.93
CA ARG A 55 -3.11 49.81 5.38
C ARG A 55 -2.66 51.17 5.91
N HIS A 56 -3.60 52.02 6.31
CA HIS A 56 -3.32 53.38 6.82
C HIS A 56 -2.81 53.39 8.27
N ARG A 57 -2.83 52.25 8.97
CA ARG A 57 -2.32 52.10 10.34
C ARG A 57 -1.35 50.91 10.42
N PRO A 58 -0.20 50.98 9.72
CA PRO A 58 0.78 49.91 9.70
C PRO A 58 1.30 49.62 11.12
N PHE A 59 1.67 48.36 11.38
CA PHE A 59 2.21 47.87 12.66
C PHE A 59 1.28 48.00 13.89
N SER A 60 0.03 48.42 13.72
CA SER A 60 -0.95 48.43 14.82
C SER A 60 -1.33 47.01 15.26
N GLY A 61 -1.85 46.85 16.48
CA GLY A 61 -2.37 45.56 16.94
C GLY A 61 -3.52 45.04 16.08
N GLU A 62 -4.33 45.93 15.48
CA GLU A 62 -5.41 45.55 14.56
C GLU A 62 -4.87 45.01 13.23
N TRP A 63 -3.79 45.61 12.73
CA TRP A 63 -3.09 45.16 11.53
C TRP A 63 -2.53 43.75 11.70
N HIS A 64 -1.87 43.48 12.84
CA HIS A 64 -1.38 42.14 13.17
C HIS A 64 -2.51 41.13 13.32
N ARG A 65 -3.64 41.48 13.96
CA ARG A 65 -4.83 40.61 14.03
C ARG A 65 -5.36 40.25 12.64
N GLY A 66 -5.43 41.21 11.72
CA GLY A 66 -5.84 40.98 10.33
C GLY A 66 -4.96 39.97 9.62
N LEU A 67 -3.64 40.08 9.78
CA LEU A 67 -2.68 39.12 9.23
C LEU A 67 -2.81 37.72 9.85
N ILE A 68 -2.98 37.63 11.17
CA ILE A 68 -3.19 36.35 11.87
C ILE A 68 -4.44 35.65 11.35
N TYR A 69 -5.57 36.35 11.20
CA TYR A 69 -6.79 35.75 10.66
C TYR A 69 -6.64 35.30 9.21
N THR A 70 -5.87 36.04 8.41
CA THR A 70 -5.56 35.66 7.03
C THR A 70 -4.68 34.40 6.99
N GLY A 71 -3.63 34.33 7.82
CA GLY A 71 -2.79 33.14 7.94
C GLY A 71 -3.58 31.93 8.46
N LEU A 72 -4.47 32.11 9.44
CA LEU A 72 -5.29 31.03 10.01
C LEU A 72 -6.27 30.43 8.98
N SER A 73 -6.92 31.30 8.21
CA SER A 73 -7.83 30.86 7.14
C SER A 73 -7.08 30.17 5.99
N LEU A 74 -5.90 30.66 5.61
CA LEU A 74 -5.05 30.01 4.61
C LEU A 74 -4.49 28.66 5.07
N GLY A 75 -4.06 28.55 6.34
CA GLY A 75 -3.58 27.30 6.92
C GLY A 75 -4.65 26.21 6.97
N THR A 76 -5.85 26.59 7.41
CA THR A 76 -6.99 25.65 7.41
C THR A 76 -7.44 25.29 5.99
N LEU A 77 -7.38 26.23 5.03
CA LEU A 77 -7.66 25.95 3.61
C LEU A 77 -6.72 24.89 3.03
N LEU A 78 -5.41 25.03 3.25
CA LEU A 78 -4.40 24.04 2.81
C LEU A 78 -4.59 22.68 3.50
N GLY A 79 -4.96 22.70 4.78
CA GLY A 79 -5.22 21.47 5.54
C GLY A 79 -6.42 20.66 5.05
N VAL A 80 -7.41 21.29 4.38
CA VAL A 80 -8.58 20.58 3.83
C VAL A 80 -8.24 19.90 2.49
N LYS A 81 -7.60 20.63 1.56
CA LYS A 81 -7.28 20.11 0.22
C LYS A 81 -6.14 20.90 -0.41
N TYR A 82 -5.23 20.22 -1.11
CA TYR A 82 -4.10 20.84 -1.81
C TYR A 82 -4.50 21.82 -2.93
N THR A 83 -5.73 21.72 -3.48
CA THR A 83 -6.26 22.75 -4.39
C THR A 83 -6.37 24.12 -3.73
N GLY A 84 -6.36 24.17 -2.39
CA GLY A 84 -6.25 25.40 -1.61
C GLY A 84 -4.97 26.20 -1.86
N LEU A 85 -3.94 25.60 -2.47
CA LEU A 85 -2.75 26.31 -2.90
C LEU A 85 -3.06 27.42 -3.90
N LEU A 86 -4.14 27.29 -4.69
CA LEU A 86 -4.64 28.36 -5.56
C LEU A 86 -5.17 29.55 -4.74
N GLY A 87 -5.81 29.30 -3.60
CA GLY A 87 -6.24 30.33 -2.66
C GLY A 87 -5.05 31.05 -2.02
N LEU A 88 -4.02 30.30 -1.62
CA LEU A 88 -2.75 30.87 -1.16
C LEU A 88 -2.09 31.72 -2.25
N GLY A 89 -2.05 31.22 -3.49
CA GLY A 89 -1.51 31.94 -4.64
C GLY A 89 -2.29 33.23 -4.94
N CYS A 90 -3.62 33.20 -4.88
CA CYS A 90 -4.46 34.38 -5.07
C CYS A 90 -4.17 35.47 -4.03
N VAL A 91 -4.19 35.10 -2.74
CA VAL A 91 -3.88 36.05 -1.67
C VAL A 91 -2.41 36.50 -1.74
N GLY A 92 -1.49 35.63 -2.12
CA GLY A 92 -0.08 35.95 -2.37
C GLY A 92 0.13 36.93 -3.53
N LEU A 93 -0.63 36.82 -4.61
CA LEU A 93 -0.59 37.79 -5.69
C LEU A 93 -1.12 39.15 -5.23
N LEU A 94 -2.18 39.18 -4.43
CA LEU A 94 -2.70 40.42 -3.84
C LEU A 94 -1.67 41.08 -2.92
N THR A 95 -0.96 40.30 -2.09
CA THR A 95 0.10 40.85 -1.21
C THR A 95 1.28 41.37 -2.00
N LEU A 96 1.67 40.71 -3.09
CA LEU A 96 2.73 41.18 -3.99
C LEU A 96 2.32 42.50 -4.68
N CYS A 97 1.08 42.61 -5.14
CA CYS A 97 0.54 43.87 -5.68
C CYS A 97 0.55 44.99 -4.63
N ASP A 98 0.20 44.69 -3.38
CA ASP A 98 0.22 45.67 -2.29
C ASP A 98 1.66 46.07 -1.91
N LEU A 99 2.59 45.11 -1.86
CA LEU A 99 4.02 45.38 -1.68
C LEU A 99 4.59 46.23 -2.82
N TRP A 100 4.16 45.98 -4.07
CA TRP A 100 4.55 46.79 -5.21
C TRP A 100 4.09 48.24 -5.09
N GLN A 101 2.86 48.47 -4.61
CA GLN A 101 2.38 49.82 -4.32
C GLN A 101 3.19 50.49 -3.19
N LEU A 102 3.63 49.71 -2.20
CA LEU A 102 4.44 50.19 -1.09
C LEU A 102 5.86 50.59 -1.53
N ILE A 103 6.44 49.89 -2.51
CA ILE A 103 7.75 50.25 -3.12
C ILE A 103 7.66 51.61 -3.82
N ALA A 104 6.52 51.94 -4.43
CA ALA A 104 6.32 53.20 -5.13
C ALA A 104 6.13 54.40 -4.18
N ASP A 105 5.92 54.17 -2.89
CA ASP A 105 5.74 55.21 -1.89
C ASP A 105 7.10 55.71 -1.38
N THR A 106 7.47 56.94 -1.75
CA THR A 106 8.76 57.55 -1.39
C THR A 106 8.85 57.97 0.08
N THR A 107 7.79 57.80 0.87
CA THR A 107 7.75 58.18 2.29
C THR A 107 8.24 57.07 3.23
N ILE A 108 8.46 55.86 2.71
CA ILE A 108 8.78 54.67 3.50
C ILE A 108 10.27 54.36 3.40
N ASP A 109 10.92 54.20 4.56
CA ASP A 109 12.32 53.81 4.63
C ASP A 109 12.53 52.34 4.21
N LEU A 110 13.73 52.02 3.71
CA LEU A 110 14.08 50.66 3.29
C LEU A 110 13.89 49.62 4.41
N LEU A 111 14.18 50.01 5.66
CA LEU A 111 14.03 49.13 6.82
C LEU A 111 12.56 48.81 7.10
N ASP A 112 11.67 49.80 7.00
CA ASP A 112 10.23 49.63 7.21
C ASP A 112 9.62 48.78 6.08
N PHE A 113 10.07 48.97 4.85
CA PHE A 113 9.70 48.09 3.73
C PHE A 113 10.13 46.64 3.98
N LEU A 114 11.37 46.40 4.41
CA LEU A 114 11.87 45.06 4.74
C LEU A 114 11.06 44.43 5.88
N LEU A 115 10.69 45.22 6.90
CA LEU A 115 9.85 44.75 8.00
C LEU A 115 8.43 44.40 7.52
N HIS A 116 7.84 45.20 6.64
CA HIS A 116 6.55 44.89 6.00
C HIS A 116 6.62 43.58 5.19
N PHE A 117 7.67 43.41 4.39
CA PHE A 117 7.89 42.20 3.61
C PHE A 117 8.04 40.97 4.52
N LEU A 118 8.91 41.07 5.54
CA LEU A 118 9.18 39.97 6.47
C LEU A 118 7.94 39.59 7.29
N LEU A 119 7.26 40.57 7.90
CA LEU A 119 6.06 40.28 8.71
C LEU A 119 4.96 39.65 7.86
N ARG A 120 4.68 40.17 6.66
CA ARG A 120 3.67 39.57 5.77
C ARG A 120 4.07 38.16 5.37
N GLY A 121 5.34 37.91 5.06
CA GLY A 121 5.86 36.56 4.78
C GLY A 121 5.67 35.62 5.98
N VAL A 122 6.08 36.03 7.17
CA VAL A 122 5.97 35.20 8.40
C VAL A 122 4.52 34.90 8.74
N TYR A 123 3.62 35.89 8.71
CA TYR A 123 2.21 35.68 9.03
C TYR A 123 1.47 34.87 7.96
N MET A 124 1.78 35.07 6.67
CA MET A 124 0.99 34.48 5.58
C MET A 124 1.57 33.20 5.01
N LEU A 125 2.82 32.85 5.34
CA LEU A 125 3.44 31.56 5.02
C LEU A 125 3.74 30.74 6.28
N GLY A 126 4.26 31.39 7.32
CA GLY A 126 4.61 30.72 8.58
C GLY A 126 3.40 30.19 9.35
N ILE A 127 2.35 31.00 9.55
CA ILE A 127 1.14 30.52 10.25
C ILE A 127 0.46 29.36 9.50
N PRO A 128 0.24 29.41 8.17
CA PRO A 128 -0.27 28.26 7.45
C PRO A 128 0.56 26.99 7.62
N LEU A 129 1.89 27.11 7.58
CA LEU A 129 2.79 25.97 7.80
C LEU A 129 2.61 25.37 9.19
N VAL A 130 2.58 26.20 10.24
CA VAL A 130 2.38 25.75 11.63
C VAL A 130 1.04 25.06 11.79
N ILE A 131 -0.04 25.60 11.21
CA ILE A 131 -1.36 24.97 11.27
C ILE A 131 -1.35 23.62 10.55
N SER A 132 -0.72 23.52 9.37
CA SER A 132 -0.58 22.25 8.66
C SER A 132 0.11 21.20 9.54
N LEU A 133 1.23 21.55 10.18
CA LEU A 133 1.94 20.64 11.09
C LEU A 133 1.09 20.20 12.29
N ILE A 134 0.33 21.13 12.89
CA ILE A 134 -0.60 20.82 13.99
C ILE A 134 -1.69 19.85 13.53
N LEU A 135 -2.26 20.04 12.33
CA LEU A 135 -3.28 19.14 11.79
C LEU A 135 -2.72 17.74 11.53
N PHE A 136 -1.50 17.61 10.99
CA PHE A 136 -0.84 16.31 10.83
C PHE A 136 -0.49 15.66 12.15
N PHE A 137 -0.09 16.44 13.16
CA PHE A 137 0.12 15.94 14.51
C PHE A 137 -1.18 15.38 15.11
N ILE A 138 -2.30 16.10 14.96
CA ILE A 138 -3.62 15.60 15.37
C ILE A 138 -4.00 14.35 14.57
N HIS A 139 -3.75 14.35 13.26
CA HIS A 139 -4.04 13.19 12.39
C HIS A 139 -3.33 11.93 12.90
N PHE A 140 -2.02 11.98 13.17
CA PHE A 140 -1.26 10.82 13.64
C PHE A 140 -1.57 10.42 15.09
N THR A 141 -2.02 11.36 15.93
CA THR A 141 -2.41 11.05 17.32
C THR A 141 -3.82 10.46 17.42
N VAL A 142 -4.72 10.77 16.47
CA VAL A 142 -6.09 10.24 16.42
C VAL A 142 -6.14 8.93 15.64
N LEU A 143 -5.46 8.82 14.49
CA LEU A 143 -5.43 7.61 13.67
C LEU A 143 -4.27 6.70 14.10
N THR A 144 -4.42 6.10 15.28
CA THR A 144 -3.47 5.12 15.78
C THR A 144 -3.77 3.70 15.30
N ASN A 145 -4.98 3.42 14.80
CA ASN A 145 -5.38 2.07 14.41
C ASN A 145 -5.03 1.75 12.95
N SER A 146 -4.70 0.49 12.69
CA SER A 146 -4.44 -0.01 11.35
C SER A 146 -5.71 -0.22 10.51
N GLY A 147 -5.58 -0.01 9.20
CA GLY A 147 -6.67 -0.17 8.24
C GLY A 147 -6.18 -0.54 6.83
N PRO A 148 -7.09 -0.77 5.87
CA PRO A 148 -6.75 -1.21 4.51
C PRO A 148 -5.87 -0.22 3.73
N GLY A 149 -5.88 1.07 4.12
CA GLY A 149 -5.02 2.11 3.54
C GLY A 149 -3.55 2.04 3.96
N ASN A 150 -3.18 1.17 4.90
CA ASN A 150 -1.81 1.04 5.39
C ASN A 150 -0.85 0.39 4.39
N ALA A 151 -1.38 -0.16 3.30
CA ALA A 151 -0.58 -0.84 2.29
C ALA A 151 0.35 0.11 1.51
N PHE A 152 0.08 1.42 1.55
CA PHE A 152 0.86 2.47 0.90
C PHE A 152 1.93 3.11 1.80
N VAL A 153 2.05 2.66 3.04
CA VAL A 153 3.06 3.15 4.00
C VAL A 153 4.10 2.06 4.31
N SER A 154 5.30 2.51 4.64
CA SER A 154 6.48 1.68 4.91
C SER A 154 6.25 0.71 6.08
N LYS A 155 7.06 -0.36 6.15
CA LYS A 155 7.01 -1.30 7.29
C LYS A 155 7.25 -0.57 8.64
N PRO A 156 8.28 0.29 8.78
CA PRO A 156 8.51 1.09 10.00
C PRO A 156 7.32 1.97 10.40
N PHE A 157 6.64 2.59 9.44
CA PHE A 157 5.43 3.38 9.71
C PHE A 157 4.30 2.50 10.27
N ARG A 158 4.04 1.35 9.64
CA ARG A 158 2.98 0.40 10.06
C ARG A 158 3.21 -0.16 11.45
N ASN A 159 4.45 -0.38 11.83
CA ASN A 159 4.80 -0.84 13.18
C ASN A 159 4.37 0.16 14.27
N THR A 160 4.14 1.43 13.92
CA THR A 160 3.65 2.44 14.86
C THR A 160 2.12 2.45 15.04
N LEU A 161 1.38 1.67 14.25
CA LEU A 161 -0.08 1.59 14.30
C LEU A 161 -0.55 0.38 15.13
N ILE A 162 -1.54 0.61 15.98
CA ILE A 162 -2.21 -0.37 16.83
C ILE A 162 -3.12 -1.26 15.96
N GLY A 163 -3.07 -2.57 16.16
CA GLY A 163 -3.86 -3.52 15.37
C GLY A 163 -3.36 -3.69 13.94
N THR A 164 -2.12 -3.27 13.64
CA THR A 164 -1.37 -3.92 12.56
C THR A 164 -1.47 -5.40 12.86
N VAL A 165 -2.07 -6.16 11.94
CA VAL A 165 -2.07 -7.61 12.00
C VAL A 165 -0.61 -8.04 11.79
N GLU A 166 0.24 -7.83 12.79
CA GLU A 166 0.96 -8.97 13.31
C GLU A 166 -0.11 -10.02 13.53
N THR A 167 0.06 -11.18 12.93
CA THR A 167 -0.64 -12.41 13.26
C THR A 167 -0.81 -12.54 14.78
N THR A 168 -1.85 -11.93 15.33
CA THR A 168 -2.32 -12.07 16.71
C THR A 168 -3.63 -12.85 16.68
N SER A 169 -3.61 -14.01 16.02
CA SER A 169 -4.03 -15.18 16.78
C SER A 169 -2.92 -15.37 17.80
N GLU A 170 -3.21 -15.12 19.08
CA GLU A 170 -2.42 -15.51 20.26
C GLU A 170 -1.07 -16.16 19.91
N PRO A 171 0.09 -15.53 20.18
CA PRO A 171 1.34 -16.25 20.11
C PRO A 171 1.28 -17.29 21.24
N ILE A 172 0.82 -18.50 20.91
CA ILE A 172 1.20 -19.68 21.67
C ILE A 172 2.71 -19.59 21.69
N HIS A 173 3.26 -19.47 22.90
CA HIS A 173 4.67 -19.33 23.24
C HIS A 173 5.54 -20.40 22.57
N LEU A 174 5.75 -20.29 21.26
CA LEU A 174 6.86 -20.86 20.55
C LEU A 174 8.00 -19.87 20.74
N SER A 175 9.12 -20.39 21.24
CA SER A 175 10.35 -19.63 21.42
C SER A 175 10.62 -18.82 20.13
N PRO A 176 10.99 -17.52 20.21
CA PRO A 176 11.27 -16.65 19.06
C PRO A 176 12.38 -17.17 18.12
N ASN A 177 12.94 -18.35 18.39
CA ASN A 177 14.08 -18.94 17.70
C ASN A 177 13.72 -20.19 16.87
N THR A 178 12.44 -20.61 16.78
CA THR A 178 12.10 -21.75 15.91
C THR A 178 11.94 -21.29 14.47
N THR A 179 12.89 -21.68 13.64
CA THR A 179 12.95 -21.30 12.22
C THR A 179 12.66 -22.45 11.28
N LEU A 180 12.50 -23.66 11.82
CA LEU A 180 12.32 -24.85 11.02
C LEU A 180 10.93 -24.86 10.38
N LEU A 181 10.87 -24.86 9.05
CA LEU A 181 9.61 -24.97 8.31
C LEU A 181 9.04 -26.38 8.49
N ARG A 182 7.76 -26.48 8.84
CA ARG A 182 7.07 -27.76 9.12
C ARG A 182 5.83 -27.91 8.25
N TYR A 183 5.42 -29.16 8.03
CA TYR A 183 4.12 -29.42 7.41
C TYR A 183 2.98 -28.94 8.33
N GLY A 184 1.97 -28.31 7.74
CA GLY A 184 0.88 -27.61 8.44
C GLY A 184 1.19 -26.14 8.77
N SER A 185 2.39 -25.63 8.43
CA SER A 185 2.69 -24.19 8.54
C SER A 185 1.93 -23.38 7.50
N HIS A 186 1.44 -22.21 7.91
CA HIS A 186 0.88 -21.22 7.00
C HIS A 186 2.00 -20.29 6.54
N VAL A 187 2.11 -20.07 5.24
CA VAL A 187 3.18 -19.30 4.62
C VAL A 187 2.64 -18.22 3.70
N SER A 188 3.37 -17.10 3.62
CA SER A 188 3.18 -16.07 2.59
C SER A 188 4.38 -16.07 1.63
N LEU A 189 4.09 -16.15 0.33
CA LEU A 189 5.11 -16.20 -0.72
C LEU A 189 5.09 -14.90 -1.51
N LYS A 190 6.24 -14.24 -1.63
CA LYS A 190 6.38 -12.99 -2.37
C LYS A 190 7.27 -13.17 -3.59
N SER A 191 6.82 -12.71 -4.76
CA SER A 191 7.64 -12.71 -5.97
C SER A 191 8.80 -11.75 -5.79
N THR A 192 10.02 -12.22 -6.08
CA THR A 192 11.24 -11.41 -5.92
C THR A 192 11.37 -10.31 -6.99
N ASP A 193 10.79 -10.52 -8.18
CA ASP A 193 10.85 -9.59 -9.30
C ASP A 193 9.67 -8.58 -9.26
N ALA A 194 8.44 -9.09 -9.19
CA ALA A 194 7.23 -8.25 -9.21
C ALA A 194 6.85 -7.64 -7.83
N LEU A 195 7.54 -8.04 -6.76
CA LEU A 195 7.32 -7.57 -5.38
C LEU A 195 5.87 -7.69 -4.87
N CYS A 196 5.12 -8.68 -5.38
CA CYS A 196 3.74 -8.99 -5.00
C CYS A 196 3.63 -10.36 -4.32
N TRP A 197 2.56 -10.61 -3.56
CA TRP A 197 2.31 -11.88 -2.87
C TRP A 197 1.45 -12.83 -3.71
N LEU A 198 1.75 -14.13 -3.64
CA LEU A 198 0.89 -15.17 -4.20
C LEU A 198 -0.48 -15.11 -3.50
N HIS A 199 -1.53 -14.91 -4.27
CA HIS A 199 -2.85 -14.55 -3.78
C HIS A 199 -3.93 -15.41 -4.44
N SER A 200 -5.02 -15.67 -3.72
CA SER A 200 -6.20 -16.27 -4.31
C SER A 200 -7.48 -15.78 -3.62
N HIS A 201 -8.56 -15.67 -4.37
CA HIS A 201 -9.87 -15.20 -3.87
C HIS A 201 -11.00 -15.99 -4.53
N PRO A 202 -12.24 -16.01 -3.98
CA PRO A 202 -13.30 -16.91 -4.44
C PRO A 202 -13.78 -16.74 -5.90
N HIS A 203 -13.30 -15.74 -6.63
CA HIS A 203 -13.68 -15.51 -8.02
C HIS A 203 -13.01 -16.54 -8.94
N LEU A 204 -13.75 -16.94 -9.98
CA LEU A 204 -13.31 -17.94 -10.96
C LEU A 204 -12.77 -17.25 -12.21
N TYR A 205 -11.86 -17.90 -12.93
CA TYR A 205 -11.51 -17.48 -14.29
C TYR A 205 -12.76 -17.45 -15.17
N PRO A 206 -12.90 -16.49 -16.10
CA PRO A 206 -14.05 -16.42 -16.99
C PRO A 206 -14.04 -17.60 -17.96
N LEU A 207 -15.19 -18.19 -18.33
CA LEU A 207 -15.26 -19.35 -19.22
C LEU A 207 -14.44 -19.19 -20.52
N LYS A 208 -14.37 -17.96 -21.02
CA LYS A 208 -13.50 -17.55 -22.11
C LYS A 208 -12.74 -16.29 -21.74
N TYR A 209 -11.48 -16.22 -22.16
CA TYR A 209 -10.69 -14.99 -22.08
C TYR A 209 -11.14 -13.98 -23.16
N PRO A 210 -10.68 -12.71 -23.10
CA PRO A 210 -11.06 -11.69 -24.08
C PRO A 210 -10.71 -12.00 -25.55
N ASP A 211 -9.82 -12.96 -25.79
CA ASP A 211 -9.40 -13.41 -27.12
C ASP A 211 -10.10 -14.72 -27.56
N ASP A 212 -11.24 -15.03 -26.96
CA ASP A 212 -12.09 -16.21 -27.23
C ASP A 212 -11.49 -17.59 -26.91
N ARG A 213 -10.27 -17.64 -26.35
CA ARG A 213 -9.70 -18.89 -25.81
C ARG A 213 -10.49 -19.36 -24.58
N GLY A 214 -10.67 -20.67 -24.45
CA GLY A 214 -11.31 -21.28 -23.29
C GLY A 214 -10.41 -21.24 -22.05
N SER A 215 -10.99 -20.99 -20.89
CA SER A 215 -10.30 -21.15 -19.60
C SER A 215 -10.75 -22.42 -18.88
N SER A 216 -10.12 -22.69 -17.74
CA SER A 216 -10.49 -23.79 -16.86
C SER A 216 -11.74 -23.55 -16.02
N TYR A 217 -12.20 -22.30 -15.94
CA TYR A 217 -13.24 -21.85 -15.02
C TYR A 217 -12.95 -22.20 -13.53
N GLN A 218 -11.67 -22.38 -13.16
CA GLN A 218 -11.27 -22.66 -11.78
C GLN A 218 -11.03 -21.38 -10.97
N GLN A 219 -10.71 -21.50 -9.68
CA GLN A 219 -10.47 -20.33 -8.83
C GLN A 219 -9.23 -19.57 -9.31
N GLN A 220 -9.33 -18.24 -9.38
CA GLN A 220 -8.24 -17.39 -9.80
C GLN A 220 -7.08 -17.47 -8.80
N VAL A 221 -5.87 -17.63 -9.32
CA VAL A 221 -4.62 -17.43 -8.56
C VAL A 221 -3.85 -16.31 -9.24
N THR A 222 -3.49 -15.31 -8.45
CA THR A 222 -2.92 -14.06 -8.93
C THR A 222 -1.75 -13.67 -8.03
N CYS A 223 -1.10 -12.56 -8.35
CA CYS A 223 -0.11 -11.95 -7.48
C CYS A 223 -0.55 -10.54 -7.10
N TYR A 224 -0.72 -10.31 -5.79
CA TYR A 224 -1.34 -9.11 -5.23
C TYR A 224 -0.31 -8.21 -4.55
N GLU A 225 -0.39 -6.91 -4.80
CA GLU A 225 0.63 -5.93 -4.36
C GLU A 225 0.63 -5.66 -2.85
N PHE A 226 -0.38 -6.15 -2.13
CA PHE A 226 -0.60 -5.80 -0.74
C PHE A 226 -0.68 -7.04 0.16
N ALA A 227 -0.33 -6.85 1.43
CA ALA A 227 -0.47 -7.89 2.44
C ALA A 227 -1.96 -8.11 2.76
N ASP A 228 -2.41 -9.35 2.67
CA ASP A 228 -3.80 -9.76 2.83
C ASP A 228 -3.87 -11.16 3.44
N ILE A 229 -4.96 -11.48 4.16
CA ILE A 229 -5.23 -12.83 4.68
C ILE A 229 -5.34 -13.87 3.57
N ASN A 230 -5.74 -13.45 2.36
CA ASN A 230 -5.83 -14.26 1.15
C ASN A 230 -4.46 -14.52 0.48
N ASN A 231 -3.36 -14.07 1.10
CA ASN A 231 -2.00 -14.41 0.69
C ASN A 231 -1.45 -15.62 1.44
N LEU A 232 -2.21 -16.19 2.39
CA LEU A 232 -1.77 -17.28 3.25
C LEU A 232 -2.08 -18.64 2.62
N TRP A 233 -1.06 -19.50 2.60
CA TRP A 233 -1.11 -20.86 2.08
C TRP A 233 -0.62 -21.85 3.12
N GLU A 234 -1.33 -22.95 3.35
CA GLU A 234 -0.86 -24.07 4.17
C GLU A 234 0.04 -24.98 3.34
N VAL A 235 1.22 -25.32 3.89
CA VAL A 235 2.11 -26.32 3.30
C VAL A 235 1.70 -27.71 3.78
N ARG A 236 1.11 -28.50 2.90
CA ARG A 236 0.63 -29.86 3.21
C ARG A 236 1.46 -30.92 2.50
N ARG A 237 1.55 -32.11 3.09
CA ARG A 237 2.12 -33.29 2.44
C ARG A 237 1.12 -33.89 1.45
N PRO A 238 1.52 -34.25 0.21
CA PRO A 238 0.65 -34.93 -0.74
C PRO A 238 0.14 -36.27 -0.19
N LEU A 239 -1.12 -36.58 -0.45
CA LEU A 239 -1.71 -37.88 -0.12
C LEU A 239 -1.24 -38.89 -1.18
N GLY A 240 -0.32 -39.79 -0.82
CA GLY A 240 0.22 -40.80 -1.73
C GLY A 240 -0.87 -41.69 -2.38
N PRO A 241 -0.54 -42.38 -3.49
CA PRO A 241 -1.51 -43.16 -4.25
C PRO A 241 -2.07 -44.33 -3.42
N GLY A 242 -3.31 -44.19 -2.93
CA GLY A 242 -4.03 -45.19 -2.12
C GLY A 242 -4.37 -44.78 -0.68
N GLY A 243 -4.06 -43.55 -0.25
CA GLY A 243 -4.24 -43.11 1.14
C GLY A 243 -5.67 -42.75 1.54
N VAL A 244 -6.29 -43.61 2.35
CA VAL A 244 -7.28 -43.18 3.36
C VAL A 244 -6.64 -42.07 4.20
N ALA A 245 -7.41 -41.06 4.62
CA ALA A 245 -7.00 -39.97 5.52
C ALA A 245 -6.67 -40.47 6.95
N GLY A 246 -5.79 -41.46 7.06
CA GLY A 246 -5.46 -42.17 8.29
C GLY A 246 -3.96 -42.31 8.46
N ALA A 247 -3.48 -41.78 9.59
CA ALA A 247 -2.21 -42.10 10.27
C ALA A 247 -0.93 -41.31 9.91
N GLY A 248 -0.98 -40.22 9.14
CA GLY A 248 0.19 -39.34 8.93
C GLY A 248 -0.11 -37.84 8.83
N SER A 249 -1.36 -37.41 8.99
CA SER A 249 -1.77 -36.00 8.84
C SER A 249 -1.35 -35.10 10.02
N ASP A 250 -1.01 -35.70 11.17
CA ASP A 250 -0.68 -35.00 12.41
C ASP A 250 0.83 -34.93 12.69
N SER A 251 1.68 -35.47 11.80
CA SER A 251 3.13 -35.32 11.96
C SER A 251 3.57 -33.99 11.37
N HIS A 252 3.77 -32.99 12.23
CA HIS A 252 4.41 -31.70 11.92
C HIS A 252 5.90 -31.88 11.62
N ASP A 253 6.21 -32.78 10.70
CA ASP A 253 7.55 -33.13 10.29
C ASP A 253 8.22 -31.92 9.63
N PRO A 254 9.55 -31.79 9.72
CA PRO A 254 10.30 -30.78 9.00
C PRO A 254 10.12 -30.93 7.48
N VAL A 255 9.87 -29.81 6.80
CA VAL A 255 9.90 -29.73 5.33
C VAL A 255 11.36 -29.76 4.88
N ARG A 256 11.67 -30.58 3.88
CA ARG A 256 13.02 -30.71 3.32
C ARG A 256 13.11 -30.16 1.91
N ASN A 257 14.31 -29.78 1.51
CA ASN A 257 14.55 -29.34 0.14
C ASN A 257 14.31 -30.50 -0.85
N LYS A 258 13.61 -30.21 -1.95
CA LYS A 258 13.09 -31.14 -2.97
C LYS A 258 11.91 -32.02 -2.55
N ASP A 259 11.30 -31.78 -1.40
CA ASP A 259 10.05 -32.43 -1.04
C ASP A 259 8.92 -32.04 -1.99
N LEU A 260 7.99 -32.97 -2.18
CA LEU A 260 6.71 -32.70 -2.83
C LEU A 260 5.73 -32.17 -1.78
N VAL A 261 5.11 -31.03 -2.09
CA VAL A 261 4.17 -30.32 -1.23
C VAL A 261 2.89 -29.99 -2.00
N GLU A 262 1.80 -29.83 -1.29
CA GLU A 262 0.57 -29.21 -1.75
C GLU A 262 0.42 -27.87 -1.04
N LEU A 263 0.07 -26.82 -1.78
CA LEU A 263 -0.22 -25.51 -1.19
C LEU A 263 -1.73 -25.31 -1.15
N VAL A 264 -2.29 -25.25 0.06
CA VAL A 264 -3.73 -25.08 0.26
C VAL A 264 -4.00 -23.64 0.66
N HIS A 265 -4.80 -22.93 -0.13
CA HIS A 265 -5.21 -21.57 0.20
C HIS A 265 -6.10 -21.57 1.45
N ILE A 266 -5.71 -20.86 2.52
CA ILE A 266 -6.35 -20.96 3.83
C ILE A 266 -7.83 -20.59 3.77
N ASN A 267 -8.16 -19.46 3.15
CA ASN A 267 -9.51 -18.90 3.22
C ASN A 267 -10.53 -19.64 2.32
N THR A 268 -10.08 -20.24 1.22
CA THR A 268 -10.98 -20.95 0.28
C THR A 268 -10.80 -22.46 0.26
N SER A 269 -9.81 -22.98 0.98
CA SER A 269 -9.43 -24.39 1.04
C SER A 269 -9.17 -25.02 -0.33
N LYS A 270 -8.83 -24.21 -1.35
CA LYS A 270 -8.48 -24.71 -2.68
C LYS A 270 -6.98 -24.94 -2.78
N ILE A 271 -6.61 -25.97 -3.53
CA ILE A 271 -5.23 -26.40 -3.65
C ILE A 271 -4.65 -25.79 -4.91
N LEU A 272 -3.44 -25.24 -4.81
CA LEU A 272 -2.71 -24.68 -5.95
C LEU A 272 -2.50 -25.75 -7.03
N ASN A 273 -2.89 -25.44 -8.26
CA ASN A 273 -2.91 -26.37 -9.38
C ASN A 273 -2.39 -25.70 -10.64
N SER A 274 -1.78 -26.49 -11.51
CA SER A 274 -1.47 -26.11 -12.89
C SER A 274 -1.89 -27.25 -13.82
N HIS A 275 -2.31 -26.92 -15.03
CA HIS A 275 -2.89 -27.88 -15.97
C HIS A 275 -2.72 -27.40 -17.40
N ASP A 276 -3.04 -28.25 -18.38
CA ASP A 276 -2.81 -27.95 -19.80
C ASP A 276 -3.86 -27.00 -20.41
N VAL A 277 -3.96 -25.81 -19.82
CA VAL A 277 -4.73 -24.66 -20.30
C VAL A 277 -3.78 -23.48 -20.41
N ALA A 278 -3.85 -22.75 -21.51
CA ALA A 278 -2.97 -21.61 -21.76
C ALA A 278 -3.31 -20.43 -20.83
N ALA A 279 -2.31 -19.77 -20.27
CA ALA A 279 -2.52 -18.64 -19.36
C ALA A 279 -3.26 -17.45 -20.02
N PRO A 280 -3.94 -16.60 -19.23
CA PRO A 280 -4.84 -15.58 -19.76
C PRO A 280 -4.17 -14.55 -20.68
N LEU A 281 -2.99 -14.03 -20.32
CA LEU A 281 -2.25 -13.03 -21.10
C LEU A 281 -1.01 -13.60 -21.79
N THR A 282 -0.46 -14.69 -21.26
CA THR A 282 0.78 -15.28 -21.76
C THR A 282 0.54 -16.72 -22.24
N PRO A 283 -0.04 -16.92 -23.45
CA PRO A 283 -0.54 -18.22 -23.90
C PRO A 283 0.54 -19.31 -24.12
N THR A 284 1.81 -18.93 -24.09
CA THR A 284 2.96 -19.86 -24.15
C THR A 284 3.15 -20.64 -22.85
N HIS A 285 2.55 -20.16 -21.76
CA HIS A 285 2.64 -20.66 -20.40
C HIS A 285 1.32 -21.31 -19.97
N GLN A 286 1.35 -22.14 -18.92
CA GLN A 286 0.12 -22.75 -18.39
C GLN A 286 -0.54 -21.87 -17.34
N GLU A 287 -1.88 -21.92 -17.31
CA GLU A 287 -2.71 -21.29 -16.29
C GLU A 287 -2.45 -21.95 -14.93
N VAL A 288 -2.27 -21.10 -13.91
CA VAL A 288 -2.23 -21.52 -12.51
C VAL A 288 -3.55 -21.15 -11.87
N ALA A 289 -4.19 -22.10 -11.19
CA ALA A 289 -5.50 -21.92 -10.60
C ALA A 289 -5.63 -22.65 -9.25
N GLY A 290 -6.62 -22.27 -8.46
CA GLY A 290 -7.05 -23.03 -7.29
C GLY A 290 -8.00 -24.14 -7.74
N TYR A 291 -7.62 -25.41 -7.51
CA TYR A 291 -8.36 -26.56 -8.02
C TYR A 291 -9.81 -26.58 -7.57
N VAL A 292 -10.74 -26.65 -8.53
CA VAL A 292 -12.16 -26.86 -8.30
C VAL A 292 -12.55 -28.19 -8.90
N ASN A 293 -13.05 -29.10 -8.06
CA ASN A 293 -13.50 -30.41 -8.50
C ASN A 293 -14.89 -30.30 -9.15
N TYR A 294 -14.92 -30.24 -10.48
CA TYR A 294 -16.15 -30.23 -11.28
C TYR A 294 -16.65 -31.64 -11.64
N SER A 295 -15.77 -32.63 -11.65
CA SER A 295 -16.09 -34.01 -12.02
C SER A 295 -15.09 -34.99 -11.42
N SER A 296 -15.59 -36.07 -10.84
CA SER A 296 -14.80 -37.16 -10.25
C SER A 296 -13.98 -37.98 -11.27
N GLN A 297 -14.05 -37.65 -12.56
CA GLN A 297 -13.29 -38.31 -13.63
C GLN A 297 -11.95 -37.64 -13.94
N PHE A 298 -11.72 -36.40 -13.48
CA PHE A 298 -10.46 -35.70 -13.70
C PHE A 298 -9.50 -35.95 -12.54
N VAL A 299 -8.30 -36.45 -12.84
CA VAL A 299 -7.24 -36.64 -11.84
C VAL A 299 -6.39 -35.36 -11.84
N PRO A 300 -6.45 -34.54 -10.77
CA PRO A 300 -5.67 -33.33 -10.70
C PRO A 300 -4.19 -33.62 -10.43
N HIS A 301 -3.32 -32.73 -10.90
CA HIS A 301 -1.89 -32.73 -10.59
C HIS A 301 -1.63 -31.59 -9.60
N LEU A 302 -1.67 -31.90 -8.30
CA LEU A 302 -1.62 -30.88 -7.24
C LEU A 302 -0.25 -30.74 -6.58
N GLU A 303 0.70 -31.57 -7.01
CA GLU A 303 2.00 -31.74 -6.38
C GLU A 303 3.01 -30.74 -6.92
N TRP A 304 3.63 -29.99 -6.01
CA TRP A 304 4.69 -29.04 -6.30
C TRP A 304 5.95 -29.46 -5.57
N ARG A 305 7.08 -29.55 -6.29
CA ARG A 305 8.39 -29.76 -5.70
C ARG A 305 8.95 -28.42 -5.21
N LEU A 306 9.27 -28.37 -3.92
CA LEU A 306 9.89 -27.21 -3.30
C LEU A 306 11.41 -27.25 -3.51
N GLU A 307 11.97 -26.30 -4.24
CA GLU A 307 13.43 -26.16 -4.41
C GLU A 307 13.93 -24.86 -3.77
N VAL A 308 14.75 -24.98 -2.72
CA VAL A 308 15.28 -23.85 -1.97
C VAL A 308 16.72 -23.57 -2.38
N THR A 309 17.02 -22.31 -2.69
CA THR A 309 18.35 -21.89 -3.14
C THR A 309 19.33 -21.92 -1.97
N GLY A 310 20.48 -22.57 -2.15
CA GLY A 310 21.54 -22.63 -1.14
C GLY A 310 21.35 -23.70 -0.05
N VAL A 311 20.33 -24.55 -0.15
CA VAL A 311 20.04 -25.64 0.79
C VAL A 311 20.33 -26.99 0.12
N PRO A 312 21.12 -27.90 0.70
CA PRO A 312 21.38 -29.22 0.12
C PRO A 312 20.12 -30.08 -0.05
N ASP A 313 20.12 -30.98 -1.04
CA ASP A 313 19.01 -31.90 -1.30
C ASP A 313 18.67 -32.75 -0.06
N GLY A 314 17.38 -32.84 0.28
CA GLY A 314 16.90 -33.62 1.43
C GLY A 314 17.24 -33.04 2.80
N SER A 315 17.93 -31.91 2.87
CA SER A 315 18.19 -31.19 4.11
C SER A 315 16.96 -30.36 4.54
N PRO A 316 16.74 -30.19 5.86
CA PRO A 316 15.60 -29.44 6.38
C PRO A 316 15.68 -27.96 6.02
N VAL A 317 14.52 -27.36 5.77
CA VAL A 317 14.40 -25.95 5.39
C VAL A 317 14.23 -25.09 6.64
N PHE A 318 15.19 -24.19 6.85
CA PHE A 318 15.10 -23.14 7.86
C PHE A 318 14.66 -21.85 7.18
N HIS A 319 13.63 -21.22 7.72
CA HIS A 319 13.15 -19.94 7.25
C HIS A 319 13.88 -18.79 7.92
N GLU A 320 14.15 -17.76 7.15
CA GLU A 320 14.54 -16.45 7.66
C GLU A 320 13.80 -15.43 6.80
N ARG A 321 13.05 -14.54 7.47
CA ARG A 321 12.09 -13.64 6.85
C ARG A 321 12.73 -12.87 5.69
N GLY A 322 12.21 -13.04 4.47
CA GLY A 322 12.64 -12.34 3.26
C GLY A 322 14.00 -12.77 2.70
N LYS A 323 14.75 -13.64 3.39
CA LYS A 323 16.07 -14.15 2.93
C LYS A 323 15.96 -15.49 2.22
N LEU A 324 15.00 -16.33 2.61
CA LEU A 324 14.81 -17.65 2.00
C LEU A 324 14.18 -17.53 0.60
N LYS A 325 14.96 -17.87 -0.43
CA LYS A 325 14.50 -17.90 -1.84
C LYS A 325 14.21 -19.32 -2.29
N LEU A 326 13.02 -19.54 -2.84
CA LEU A 326 12.52 -20.84 -3.27
C LEU A 326 11.89 -20.78 -4.67
N LYS A 327 11.81 -21.95 -5.29
CA LYS A 327 11.10 -22.23 -6.53
C LYS A 327 10.10 -23.34 -6.27
N LEU A 328 8.93 -23.24 -6.90
CA LEU A 328 7.89 -24.26 -6.86
C LEU A 328 7.76 -24.86 -8.24
N ILE A 329 8.19 -26.12 -8.38
CA ILE A 329 8.17 -26.83 -9.66
C ILE A 329 6.97 -27.76 -9.69
N HIS A 330 6.07 -27.57 -10.64
CA HIS A 330 4.92 -28.42 -10.83
C HIS A 330 5.37 -29.85 -11.23
N GLU A 331 5.00 -30.87 -10.46
CA GLU A 331 5.58 -32.20 -10.60
C GLU A 331 5.21 -32.87 -11.94
N HIS A 332 4.00 -32.63 -12.46
CA HIS A 332 3.56 -33.23 -13.71
C HIS A 332 4.15 -32.54 -14.95
N SER A 333 4.03 -31.21 -15.04
CA SER A 333 4.48 -30.46 -16.23
C SER A 333 5.96 -30.05 -16.18
N LYS A 334 6.63 -30.21 -15.03
CA LYS A 334 8.03 -29.81 -14.77
C LYS A 334 8.30 -28.31 -15.01
N GLN A 335 7.25 -27.49 -14.99
CA GLN A 335 7.33 -26.03 -15.13
C GLN A 335 7.34 -25.36 -13.76
N THR A 336 7.96 -24.18 -13.64
CA THR A 336 8.12 -23.46 -12.37
C THR A 336 7.08 -22.37 -12.20
N LEU A 337 6.50 -22.23 -11.01
CA LEU A 337 5.58 -21.13 -10.69
C LEU A 337 6.26 -19.77 -10.84
N ALA A 338 5.68 -18.86 -11.63
CA ALA A 338 6.23 -17.55 -11.92
C ALA A 338 5.16 -16.45 -11.93
N CYS A 339 5.59 -15.22 -11.66
CA CYS A 339 4.77 -14.03 -11.86
C CYS A 339 5.26 -13.30 -13.12
N THR A 340 4.39 -13.02 -14.08
CA THR A 340 4.81 -12.42 -15.36
C THR A 340 5.02 -10.90 -15.28
N GLY A 341 4.58 -10.26 -14.19
CA GLY A 341 4.56 -8.80 -14.04
C GLY A 341 3.49 -8.10 -14.90
N LYS A 342 2.70 -8.84 -15.68
CA LYS A 342 1.57 -8.28 -16.45
C LYS A 342 0.31 -8.22 -15.58
N ARG A 343 -0.44 -7.12 -15.70
CA ARG A 343 -1.72 -6.95 -14.99
C ARG A 343 -2.85 -7.61 -15.76
N LEU A 344 -3.61 -8.45 -15.08
CA LEU A 344 -4.82 -9.07 -15.59
C LEU A 344 -5.92 -8.03 -15.85
N PRO A 345 -6.93 -8.34 -16.68
CA PRO A 345 -8.05 -7.42 -16.94
C PRO A 345 -8.97 -7.22 -15.71
N GLU A 346 -10.01 -6.41 -15.89
CA GLU A 346 -10.95 -6.02 -14.82
C GLU A 346 -11.60 -7.22 -14.11
N TRP A 347 -11.84 -8.33 -14.81
CA TRP A 347 -12.40 -9.56 -14.22
C TRP A 347 -11.51 -10.21 -13.14
N ALA A 348 -10.24 -9.80 -13.04
CA ALA A 348 -9.28 -10.20 -12.01
C ALA A 348 -8.72 -9.02 -11.21
N PHE A 349 -9.48 -7.92 -11.12
CA PHE A 349 -9.15 -6.78 -10.26
C PHE A 349 -7.78 -6.12 -10.56
N GLN A 350 -7.29 -6.24 -11.80
CA GLN A 350 -5.99 -5.69 -12.22
C GLN A 350 -4.78 -6.19 -11.42
N GLN A 351 -4.90 -7.37 -10.81
CA GLN A 351 -3.80 -8.06 -10.14
C GLN A 351 -2.82 -8.67 -11.14
N TYR A 352 -1.62 -9.07 -10.70
CA TYR A 352 -0.62 -9.63 -11.60
C TYR A 352 -0.92 -11.09 -11.98
N GLU A 353 -0.60 -11.44 -13.21
CA GLU A 353 -0.73 -12.79 -13.77
C GLU A 353 0.33 -13.74 -13.17
N VAL A 354 -0.16 -14.86 -12.61
CA VAL A 354 0.67 -15.98 -12.16
C VAL A 354 0.52 -17.14 -13.14
N VAL A 355 1.64 -17.72 -13.56
CA VAL A 355 1.71 -18.77 -14.59
C VAL A 355 2.74 -19.83 -14.21
N THR A 356 2.84 -20.90 -14.99
CA THR A 356 4.04 -21.75 -14.96
C THR A 356 4.98 -21.45 -16.13
N GLU A 357 6.25 -21.22 -15.80
CA GLU A 357 7.35 -20.93 -16.71
C GLU A 357 8.11 -22.21 -17.07
N ARG A 358 8.48 -22.35 -18.36
CA ARG A 358 9.26 -23.50 -18.84
C ARG A 358 10.74 -23.33 -18.54
N ASP A 359 11.21 -22.08 -18.54
CA ASP A 359 12.57 -21.75 -18.16
C ASP A 359 12.72 -21.73 -16.64
N VAL A 360 13.23 -22.84 -16.09
CA VAL A 360 13.53 -23.00 -14.66
C VAL A 360 14.56 -21.98 -14.18
N SER A 361 15.39 -21.40 -15.06
CA SER A 361 16.41 -20.41 -14.71
C SER A 361 15.88 -18.98 -14.61
N SER A 362 14.62 -18.74 -14.97
CA SER A 362 14.02 -17.40 -14.95
C SER A 362 14.02 -16.75 -13.56
N THR A 363 14.33 -15.46 -13.52
CA THR A 363 14.25 -14.64 -12.30
C THR A 363 12.82 -14.41 -11.84
N THR A 364 11.85 -14.43 -12.76
CA THR A 364 10.42 -14.26 -12.48
C THR A 364 9.80 -15.45 -11.73
N ALA A 365 10.50 -16.59 -11.71
CA ALA A 365 10.10 -17.83 -11.08
C ALA A 365 10.63 -18.01 -9.63
N VAL A 366 11.26 -16.97 -9.08
CA VAL A 366 11.84 -16.99 -7.72
C VAL A 366 10.93 -16.29 -6.73
N TRP A 367 10.58 -16.99 -5.66
CA TRP A 367 9.73 -16.52 -4.58
C TRP A 367 10.53 -16.42 -3.27
N SER A 368 10.29 -15.37 -2.48
CA SER A 368 10.78 -15.24 -1.11
C SER A 368 9.70 -15.66 -0.11
N LEU A 369 10.11 -16.38 0.93
CA LEU A 369 9.26 -16.68 2.07
C LEU A 369 9.29 -15.48 3.02
N GLU A 370 8.16 -14.77 3.15
CA GLU A 370 8.08 -13.57 4.00
C GLU A 370 7.61 -13.92 5.41
N ASP A 371 6.37 -14.40 5.55
CA ASP A 371 5.78 -14.68 6.86
C ASP A 371 5.47 -16.17 6.96
N VAL A 372 5.76 -16.75 8.13
CA VAL A 372 5.44 -18.14 8.45
C VAL A 372 4.78 -18.19 9.82
N VAL A 373 3.60 -18.81 9.86
CA VAL A 373 2.90 -19.14 11.09
C VAL A 373 3.01 -20.64 11.28
N LEU A 374 3.72 -21.05 12.32
CA LEU A 374 3.86 -22.46 12.65
C LEU A 374 2.54 -22.99 13.23
N PRO A 375 2.20 -24.27 12.98
CA PRO A 375 1.07 -24.90 13.62
C PRO A 375 1.32 -24.96 15.15
N PRO A 376 0.25 -24.93 15.96
CA PRO A 376 0.40 -25.00 17.41
C PRO A 376 1.12 -26.29 17.82
N PRO A 377 2.23 -26.21 18.58
CA PRO A 377 2.99 -27.39 18.94
C PRO A 377 2.19 -28.24 19.92
N SER A 378 2.20 -29.56 19.71
CA SER A 378 1.75 -30.50 20.74
C SER A 378 2.65 -30.46 21.98
N ASN A 379 3.95 -30.18 21.79
CA ASN A 379 4.92 -29.93 22.85
C ASN A 379 6.04 -28.98 22.38
N ALA A 380 6.01 -27.73 22.84
CA ALA A 380 6.93 -26.68 22.40
C ALA A 380 8.41 -26.97 22.73
N THR A 381 8.70 -27.61 23.88
CA THR A 381 10.08 -27.93 24.27
C THR A 381 10.68 -29.03 23.40
N ALA A 382 9.87 -30.02 23.03
CA ALA A 382 10.29 -31.10 22.14
C ALA A 382 10.62 -30.59 20.73
N TRP A 383 9.85 -29.64 20.19
CA TRP A 383 10.16 -29.04 18.88
C TRP A 383 11.42 -28.20 18.90
N ALA A 384 11.66 -27.45 19.98
CA ALA A 384 12.89 -26.66 20.15
C ALA A 384 14.13 -27.58 20.27
N GLU A 385 14.03 -28.68 21.01
CA GLU A 385 15.10 -29.68 21.13
C GLU A 385 15.35 -30.41 19.80
N GLU A 386 14.28 -30.79 19.09
CA GLU A 386 14.38 -31.39 17.75
C GLU A 386 15.07 -30.43 16.77
N GLU A 387 14.66 -29.16 16.73
CA GLU A 387 15.29 -28.16 15.87
C GLU A 387 16.77 -27.97 16.20
N ARG A 388 17.12 -27.93 17.49
CA ARG A 388 18.52 -27.85 17.93
C ARG A 388 19.32 -29.06 17.44
N LEU A 389 18.81 -30.27 17.61
CA LEU A 389 19.48 -31.50 17.15
C LEU A 389 19.64 -31.54 15.63
N ILE A 390 18.64 -31.04 14.90
CA ILE A 390 18.71 -30.93 13.45
C ILE A 390 19.77 -29.90 13.04
N ARG A 391 19.81 -28.73 13.70
CA ARG A 391 20.83 -27.69 13.44
C ARG A 391 22.24 -28.21 13.71
N GLU A 392 22.46 -28.89 14.83
CA GLU A 392 23.75 -29.51 15.17
C GLU A 392 24.18 -30.56 14.12
N LYS A 393 23.25 -31.36 13.59
CA LYS A 393 23.52 -32.33 12.52
C LYS A 393 23.79 -31.66 11.16
N THR A 394 23.13 -30.55 10.88
CA THR A 394 23.23 -29.87 9.57
C THR A 394 24.48 -28.97 9.50
N GLN A 395 24.93 -28.41 10.63
CA GLN A 395 26.16 -27.60 10.72
C GLN A 395 27.46 -28.44 10.86
N ASN A 396 27.39 -29.74 11.16
CA ASN A 396 28.58 -30.59 11.33
C ASN A 396 28.63 -31.81 10.38
N PRO A 397 29.38 -31.74 9.26
CA PRO A 397 30.17 -32.86 8.77
C PRO A 397 31.63 -32.67 9.25
N GLY A 398 31.84 -32.70 10.58
CA GLY A 398 33.16 -32.65 11.21
C GLY A 398 33.61 -31.26 11.67
N THR A 399 34.26 -31.27 12.84
CA THR A 399 34.88 -30.15 13.59
C THR A 399 33.93 -29.24 14.37
N GLY A 400 33.82 -29.54 15.67
CA GLY A 400 33.21 -28.66 16.64
C GLY A 400 34.07 -27.42 16.92
N SER A 401 33.40 -26.27 17.00
CA SER A 401 33.76 -25.19 17.92
C SER A 401 32.56 -24.25 17.98
N ALA A 402 31.93 -24.17 19.15
CA ALA A 402 30.88 -23.19 19.41
C ALA A 402 31.51 -21.79 19.38
N LYS A 403 31.08 -20.96 18.43
CA LYS A 403 31.16 -19.51 18.55
C LYS A 403 29.75 -19.00 18.83
N SER A 404 29.63 -18.32 19.95
CA SER A 404 28.54 -17.40 20.26
C SER A 404 28.42 -16.39 19.12
N GLU A 405 27.30 -16.41 18.41
CA GLU A 405 26.90 -15.29 17.56
C GLU A 405 26.06 -14.35 18.42
N ASP A 406 26.47 -13.09 18.39
CA ASP A 406 25.95 -11.98 19.15
C ASP A 406 24.46 -11.77 18.87
N GLU A 407 23.74 -11.37 19.92
CA GLU A 407 22.36 -10.89 19.85
C GLU A 407 22.30 -9.64 18.95
N ASP A 408 21.94 -9.83 17.68
CA ASP A 408 21.44 -8.72 16.85
C ASP A 408 20.02 -8.39 17.35
N ASP A 409 19.97 -7.34 18.15
CA ASP A 409 18.78 -6.62 18.60
C ASP A 409 17.93 -6.20 17.37
N ASP A 410 16.90 -7.00 17.05
CA ASP A 410 15.80 -6.59 16.14
C ASP A 410 14.97 -5.52 16.84
N SER A 411 15.61 -4.36 17.06
CA SER A 411 14.92 -3.15 17.46
C SER A 411 13.95 -2.81 16.32
N GLN A 412 12.66 -3.03 16.58
CA GLN A 412 11.60 -2.58 15.70
C GLN A 412 11.81 -1.09 15.42
N GLU A 413 12.38 -0.76 14.26
CA GLU A 413 12.69 0.60 13.89
C GLU A 413 11.37 1.35 13.73
N THR A 414 11.03 2.19 14.72
CA THR A 414 9.79 2.97 14.74
C THR A 414 10.10 4.37 14.23
N LEU A 415 9.27 4.86 13.30
CA LEU A 415 9.47 6.20 12.75
C LEU A 415 9.08 7.29 13.73
N ASN A 416 9.87 8.35 13.77
CA ASN A 416 9.55 9.58 14.47
C ASN A 416 8.50 10.41 13.68
N PHE A 417 7.96 11.48 14.30
CA PHE A 417 6.95 12.32 13.66
C PHE A 417 7.38 12.90 12.31
N TRP A 418 8.64 13.35 12.20
CA TRP A 418 9.14 14.00 11.00
C TRP A 418 9.31 13.03 9.84
N GLU A 419 9.79 11.82 10.13
CA GLU A 419 9.88 10.72 9.16
C GLU A 419 8.49 10.34 8.66
N LYS A 420 7.52 10.16 9.57
CA LYS A 420 6.12 9.90 9.21
C LYS A 420 5.54 11.01 8.33
N TYR A 421 5.80 12.27 8.69
CA TYR A 421 5.33 13.42 7.93
C TYR A 421 5.92 13.44 6.52
N VAL A 422 7.24 13.30 6.39
CA VAL A 422 7.92 13.32 5.08
C VAL A 422 7.49 12.15 4.20
N GLU A 423 7.44 10.94 4.75
CA GLU A 423 7.00 9.75 4.01
C GLU A 423 5.60 9.96 3.42
N LEU A 424 4.67 10.48 4.23
CA LEU A 424 3.31 10.70 3.79
C LEU A 424 3.20 11.82 2.74
N GLN A 425 3.97 12.90 2.86
CA GLN A 425 4.03 13.95 1.84
C GLN A 425 4.53 13.41 0.49
N VAL A 426 5.61 12.61 0.51
CA VAL A 426 6.15 11.99 -0.71
C VAL A 426 5.13 11.04 -1.35
N SER A 427 4.44 10.22 -0.54
CA SER A 427 3.38 9.34 -1.03
C SER A 427 2.22 10.12 -1.66
N ILE A 428 1.81 11.24 -1.06
CA ILE A 428 0.78 12.13 -1.62
C ILE A 428 1.23 12.72 -2.96
N ASP A 429 2.46 13.24 -3.04
CA ASP A 429 2.99 13.85 -4.27
C ASP A 429 3.07 12.82 -5.41
N ASN A 430 3.51 11.59 -5.11
CA ASN A 430 3.56 10.50 -6.09
C ASN A 430 2.17 10.14 -6.63
N LEU A 431 1.13 10.17 -5.79
CA LEU A 431 -0.27 9.94 -6.20
C LEU A 431 -0.82 11.09 -7.05
N ILE A 432 -0.43 12.32 -6.77
CA ILE A 432 -0.79 13.49 -7.60
C ILE A 432 -0.12 13.38 -8.99
N HIS A 433 1.14 12.93 -9.05
CA HIS A 433 1.84 12.74 -10.30
C HIS A 433 1.32 11.54 -11.14
N SER A 434 0.90 10.45 -10.50
CA SER A 434 0.30 9.31 -11.21
C SER A 434 -1.13 9.61 -11.73
N SER A 435 -1.90 10.42 -11.00
CA SER A 435 -3.22 10.88 -11.45
C SER A 435 -3.15 11.93 -12.58
N SER A 436 -2.15 12.82 -12.57
CA SER A 436 -1.96 13.80 -13.65
C SER A 436 -1.46 13.16 -14.96
N SER A 437 -0.68 12.09 -14.89
CA SER A 437 -0.23 11.32 -16.05
C SER A 437 -1.35 10.44 -16.67
N SER A 438 -2.32 9.99 -15.88
CA SER A 438 -3.53 9.33 -16.42
C SER A 438 -4.53 10.33 -17.02
N LEU A 439 -4.60 11.56 -16.50
CA LEU A 439 -5.39 12.65 -17.09
C LEU A 439 -4.81 13.15 -18.43
N SER A 440 -3.49 13.18 -18.60
CA SER A 440 -2.87 13.55 -19.89
C SER A 440 -3.08 12.49 -20.98
N LEU A 441 -3.22 11.21 -20.61
CA LEU A 441 -3.61 10.12 -21.51
C LEU A 441 -5.09 10.16 -21.89
N SER A 442 -5.97 10.66 -21.03
CA SER A 442 -7.41 10.82 -21.30
C SER A 442 -7.72 11.97 -22.27
N VAL A 443 -6.90 13.04 -22.27
CA VAL A 443 -7.06 14.18 -23.19
C VAL A 443 -6.57 13.85 -24.61
N ALA A 444 -5.85 12.73 -24.81
CA ALA A 444 -5.42 12.23 -26.11
C ALA A 444 -6.30 11.07 -26.62
N GLY A 445 -7.63 11.22 -26.54
CA GLY A 445 -8.58 10.33 -27.24
C GLY A 445 -8.76 10.74 -28.71
N PRO A 446 -8.88 9.80 -29.66
CA PRO A 446 -8.96 10.12 -31.08
C PRO A 446 -10.29 10.83 -31.39
N HIS A 447 -10.23 11.86 -32.24
CA HIS A 447 -11.39 12.50 -32.85
C HIS A 447 -12.33 11.46 -33.48
N GLY A 448 -13.37 11.08 -32.73
CA GLY A 448 -14.47 10.24 -33.17
C GLY A 448 -15.44 11.06 -34.00
N TYR A 449 -15.60 10.65 -35.25
CA TYR A 449 -16.54 11.14 -36.24
C TYR A 449 -17.98 11.25 -35.68
N CYS A 450 -18.60 12.40 -35.90
CA CYS A 450 -20.04 12.61 -35.74
C CYS A 450 -20.75 12.20 -37.04
N PRO A 451 -21.68 11.23 -37.06
CA PRO A 451 -22.53 11.01 -38.22
C PRO A 451 -23.73 11.98 -38.19
N ARG A 452 -24.11 12.40 -39.39
CA ARG A 452 -25.20 13.34 -39.70
C ARG A 452 -26.57 12.87 -39.24
#